data_AF-A0A2D6FBN8-F1
#
_entry.id   AF-A0A2D6FBN8-F1
#
_cell.length_a   1.000
_cell.length_b   1.000
_cell.length_c   1.000
_cell.angle_alpha   90.00
_cell.angle_beta   90.00
_cell.angle_gamma   90.00
#
_symmetry.space_group_name_H-M   'P 1'
#
loop_
_entity.id
_entity.type
_entity.pdbx_description
1 polymer ?
#
loop_
_entity_poly.entity_id
_entity_poly.type
_entity_poly.pdbx_seq_one_letter_code
_entity_poly.pdbx_strand_id
1 'polypeptide(L)'
;MTSKPEYVDLLNDIRLQEHRAGVYLEAWANKTDNKDLKECLCFVAAREYSHGDIFDRRVKELGFATVEIEDPEFAEKVRVVSSDISDADKIAWLKESRSRMPTPSVRERYEAATVDESVDELTRSLLRWFTDVENDSVVSMNKVYSDIEKVG
;
A
#
# COMPACT_ATOMS: atom_id res chain seq x y z
N MET A 1 32.66 4.07 7.59
CA MET A 1 31.38 4.09 6.87
C MET A 1 30.37 3.35 7.72
N THR A 2 29.25 3.98 8.06
CA THR A 2 28.17 3.31 8.77
C THR A 2 27.54 2.31 7.82
N SER A 3 27.45 1.03 8.19
CA SER A 3 26.74 0.03 7.40
C SER A 3 25.27 0.43 7.23
N LYS A 4 24.69 0.15 6.07
CA LYS A 4 23.27 0.39 5.81
C LYS A 4 22.42 -0.38 6.83
N PRO A 5 21.56 0.29 7.62
CA PRO A 5 20.64 -0.39 8.51
C PRO A 5 19.61 -1.22 7.73
N GLU A 6 19.23 -2.38 8.25
CA GLU A 6 18.29 -3.29 7.60
C GLU A 6 16.92 -2.64 7.33
N TYR A 7 16.46 -1.76 8.24
CA TYR A 7 15.18 -1.07 8.07
C TYR A 7 15.13 -0.14 6.86
N VAL A 8 16.26 0.26 6.28
CA VAL A 8 16.28 1.09 5.05
C VAL A 8 15.73 0.32 3.86
N ASP A 9 16.00 -0.99 3.77
CA ASP A 9 15.41 -1.84 2.73
C ASP A 9 13.90 -1.98 2.93
N LEU A 10 13.45 -2.11 4.19
CA LEU A 10 12.03 -2.08 4.51
C LEU A 10 11.36 -0.77 4.09
N LEU A 11 11.98 0.39 4.32
CA LEU A 11 11.42 1.67 3.87
C LEU A 11 11.29 1.75 2.35
N ASN A 12 12.27 1.19 1.62
CA ASN A 12 12.20 1.13 0.16
C ASN A 12 11.11 0.17 -0.34
N ASP A 13 10.90 -0.95 0.35
CA ASP A 13 9.79 -1.88 0.07
C ASP A 13 8.44 -1.20 0.25
N ILE A 14 8.26 -0.47 1.37
CA ILE A 14 7.02 0.29 1.64
C ILE A 14 6.83 1.32 0.54
N ARG A 15 7.82 2.19 0.29
CA ARG A 15 7.76 3.21 -0.78
C ARG A 15 7.24 2.66 -2.11
N LEU A 16 7.80 1.54 -2.57
CA LEU A 16 7.42 0.91 -3.83
C LEU A 16 6.00 0.36 -3.81
N GLN A 17 5.60 -0.29 -2.71
CA GLN A 17 4.27 -0.88 -2.58
C GLN A 17 3.18 0.17 -2.51
N GLU A 18 3.40 1.21 -1.71
CA GLU A 18 2.48 2.35 -1.58
C GLU A 18 2.32 3.05 -2.94
N HIS A 19 3.41 3.39 -3.62
CA HIS A 19 3.30 4.05 -4.92
C HIS A 19 2.53 3.21 -5.94
N ARG A 20 2.74 1.88 -5.96
CA ARG A 20 2.00 0.95 -6.83
C ARG A 20 0.54 0.82 -6.42
N ALA A 21 0.24 0.82 -5.13
CA ALA A 21 -1.12 0.85 -4.61
C ALA A 21 -1.87 2.08 -5.11
N GLY A 22 -1.24 3.25 -5.04
CA GLY A 22 -1.79 4.48 -5.64
C GLY A 22 -2.19 4.28 -7.10
N VAL A 23 -1.29 3.72 -7.92
CA VAL A 23 -1.54 3.50 -9.35
C VAL A 23 -2.72 2.57 -9.61
N TYR A 24 -2.76 1.38 -9.00
CA TYR A 24 -3.83 0.44 -9.33
C TYR A 24 -5.18 0.86 -8.71
N LEU A 25 -5.18 1.53 -7.55
CA LEU A 25 -6.41 2.06 -6.95
C LEU A 25 -6.97 3.22 -7.77
N GLU A 26 -6.12 4.12 -8.26
CA GLU A 26 -6.53 5.19 -9.18
C GLU A 26 -7.06 4.62 -10.50
N ALA A 27 -6.40 3.61 -11.07
CA ALA A 27 -6.87 2.93 -12.27
C ALA A 27 -8.26 2.32 -12.08
N TRP A 28 -8.51 1.70 -10.92
CA TRP A 28 -9.82 1.18 -10.58
C TRP A 28 -10.84 2.30 -10.39
N ALA A 29 -10.49 3.37 -9.67
CA ALA A 29 -11.35 4.52 -9.48
C ALA A 29 -11.82 5.09 -10.81
N ASN A 30 -10.92 5.19 -11.80
CA ASN A 30 -11.25 5.65 -13.14
C ASN A 30 -12.16 4.68 -13.92
N LYS A 31 -12.19 3.40 -13.56
CA LYS A 31 -12.96 2.35 -14.22
C LYS A 31 -14.36 2.12 -13.65
N THR A 32 -14.56 2.28 -12.34
CA THR A 32 -15.85 1.98 -11.70
C THR A 32 -16.90 3.07 -11.95
N ASP A 33 -18.16 2.63 -12.09
CA ASP A 33 -19.35 3.48 -12.12
C ASP A 33 -19.97 3.67 -10.72
N ASN A 34 -19.53 2.89 -9.72
CA ASN A 34 -19.98 3.03 -8.34
C ASN A 34 -19.34 4.29 -7.73
N LYS A 35 -20.17 5.27 -7.36
CA LYS A 35 -19.73 6.58 -6.87
C LYS A 35 -19.01 6.48 -5.52
N ASP A 36 -19.54 5.70 -4.59
CA ASP A 36 -18.97 5.54 -3.25
C ASP A 36 -17.62 4.82 -3.32
N LEU A 37 -17.53 3.81 -4.20
CA LEU A 37 -16.26 3.14 -4.50
C LEU A 37 -15.25 4.08 -5.14
N LYS A 38 -15.65 4.83 -6.17
CA LYS A 38 -14.79 5.82 -6.82
C LYS A 38 -14.23 6.82 -5.83
N GLU A 39 -15.08 7.40 -4.97
CA GLU A 39 -14.64 8.38 -3.97
C GLU A 39 -13.65 7.76 -2.98
N CYS A 40 -13.96 6.57 -2.45
CA CYS A 40 -13.08 5.86 -1.53
C CYS A 40 -11.73 5.53 -2.17
N LEU A 41 -11.73 4.97 -3.38
CA LEU A 41 -10.50 4.60 -4.10
C LEU A 41 -9.65 5.82 -4.43
N CYS A 42 -10.24 6.92 -4.91
CA CYS A 42 -9.51 8.16 -5.16
C CYS A 42 -8.83 8.69 -3.89
N PHE A 43 -9.54 8.67 -2.76
CA PHE A 43 -9.01 9.13 -1.49
C PHE A 43 -7.86 8.25 -0.99
N VAL A 44 -8.03 6.93 -1.02
CA VAL A 44 -6.98 5.99 -0.60
C VAL A 44 -5.79 6.09 -1.54
N ALA A 45 -5.99 6.09 -2.86
CA ALA A 45 -4.90 6.27 -3.83
C ALA A 45 -4.04 7.53 -3.56
N ALA A 46 -4.67 8.65 -3.19
CA ALA A 46 -3.93 9.86 -2.81
C ALA A 46 -3.08 9.69 -1.53
N ARG A 47 -3.55 8.88 -0.56
CA ARG A 47 -2.76 8.50 0.62
C ARG A 47 -1.58 7.63 0.21
N GLU A 48 -1.82 6.59 -0.59
CA GLU A 48 -0.77 5.67 -1.06
C GLU A 48 0.36 6.42 -1.78
N TYR A 49 0.03 7.36 -2.68
CA TYR A 49 1.03 8.21 -3.32
C TYR A 49 1.81 9.05 -2.30
N SER A 50 1.11 9.66 -1.34
CA SER A 50 1.73 10.46 -0.28
C SER A 50 2.63 9.62 0.62
N HIS A 51 2.23 8.39 0.95
CA HIS A 51 3.05 7.44 1.71
C HIS A 51 4.32 7.09 0.94
N GLY A 52 4.20 6.75 -0.34
CA GLY A 52 5.34 6.52 -1.23
C GLY A 52 6.35 7.67 -1.19
N ASP A 53 5.88 8.90 -1.38
CA ASP A 53 6.74 10.10 -1.37
C ASP A 53 7.41 10.34 0.00
N ILE A 54 6.68 10.12 1.09
CA ILE A 54 7.22 10.29 2.45
C ILE A 54 8.32 9.26 2.75
N PHE A 55 8.13 8.00 2.36
CA PHE A 55 9.16 6.96 2.57
C PHE A 55 10.36 7.15 1.65
N ASP A 56 10.17 7.59 0.40
CA ASP A 56 11.27 8.01 -0.48
C ASP A 56 12.11 9.12 0.17
N ARG A 57 11.44 10.16 0.69
CA ARG A 57 12.09 11.24 1.42
C ARG A 57 12.83 10.73 2.65
N ARG A 58 12.23 9.83 3.45
CA ARG A 58 12.86 9.31 4.66
C ARG A 58 14.15 8.54 4.35
N VAL A 59 14.16 7.72 3.29
CA VAL A 59 15.38 7.02 2.83
C VAL A 59 16.49 8.00 2.48
N LYS A 60 16.15 9.11 1.79
CA LYS A 60 17.10 10.17 1.43
C LYS A 60 17.63 10.93 2.66
N GLU A 61 16.77 11.23 3.63
CA GLU A 61 17.16 11.87 4.89
C GLU A 61 18.15 11.02 5.71
N LEU A 62 18.08 9.70 5.59
CA LEU A 62 19.02 8.76 6.20
C LEU A 62 20.36 8.66 5.44
N GLY A 63 20.51 9.36 4.31
CA GLY A 63 21.72 9.38 3.50
C GLY A 63 21.84 8.24 2.49
N PHE A 64 20.74 7.55 2.18
CA PHE A 64 20.71 6.44 1.23
C PHE A 64 19.94 6.82 -0.05
N ALA A 65 20.22 6.10 -1.14
CA ALA A 65 19.44 6.17 -2.36
C ALA A 65 18.31 5.14 -2.34
N THR A 66 17.16 5.48 -2.91
CA THR A 66 16.08 4.53 -3.17
C THR A 66 16.43 3.62 -4.35
N VAL A 67 15.87 2.41 -4.32
CA VAL A 67 16.14 1.37 -5.31
C VAL A 67 14.81 0.97 -5.94
N GLU A 68 14.76 0.93 -7.26
CA GLU A 68 13.63 0.38 -7.99
C GLU A 68 13.72 -1.15 -8.02
N ILE A 69 12.67 -1.82 -7.56
CA ILE A 69 12.57 -3.28 -7.54
C ILE A 69 11.28 -3.65 -8.28
N GLU A 70 11.40 -4.38 -9.39
CA GLU A 70 10.25 -4.81 -10.18
C GLU A 70 9.28 -5.68 -9.35
N ASP A 71 7.97 -5.41 -9.47
CA ASP A 71 6.92 -6.30 -8.99
C ASP A 71 6.31 -7.03 -10.21
N PRO A 72 6.59 -8.34 -10.39
CA PRO A 72 6.13 -9.08 -11.56
C PRO A 72 4.60 -9.19 -11.64
N GLU A 73 3.87 -9.00 -10.53
CA GLU A 73 2.40 -9.05 -10.51
C GLU A 73 1.76 -7.68 -10.73
N PHE A 74 2.53 -6.59 -10.72
CA PHE A 74 1.97 -5.24 -10.76
C PHE A 74 1.17 -4.98 -12.05
N ALA A 75 1.71 -5.38 -13.20
CA ALA A 75 1.03 -5.22 -14.49
C ALA A 75 -0.30 -5.99 -14.52
N GLU A 76 -0.34 -7.18 -13.92
CA GLU A 76 -1.54 -8.01 -13.83
C GLU A 76 -2.59 -7.37 -12.92
N LYS A 77 -2.18 -6.83 -11.76
CA LYS A 77 -3.09 -6.08 -10.86
C LYS A 77 -3.76 -4.92 -11.59
N VAL A 78 -2.98 -4.10 -12.29
CA VAL A 78 -3.50 -2.97 -13.08
C VAL A 78 -4.45 -3.45 -14.19
N ARG A 79 -4.10 -4.54 -14.89
CA ARG A 79 -4.96 -5.14 -15.92
C ARG A 79 -6.32 -5.56 -15.37
N VAL A 80 -6.34 -6.24 -14.22
CA VAL A 80 -7.57 -6.74 -13.59
C VAL A 80 -8.47 -5.59 -13.17
N VAL A 81 -7.94 -4.62 -12.41
CA VAL A 81 -8.76 -3.53 -11.88
C VAL A 81 -9.29 -2.57 -12.96
N SER A 82 -8.58 -2.49 -14.09
CA SER A 82 -8.99 -1.71 -15.28
C SER A 82 -9.94 -2.47 -16.23
N SER A 83 -10.18 -3.76 -15.99
CA SER A 83 -11.03 -4.59 -16.85
C SER A 83 -12.53 -4.34 -16.66
N ASP A 84 -13.35 -4.96 -17.52
CA ASP A 84 -14.81 -4.88 -17.51
C ASP A 84 -15.50 -5.87 -16.55
N ILE A 85 -14.73 -6.68 -15.80
CA ILE A 85 -15.33 -7.54 -14.77
C ILE A 85 -15.93 -6.69 -13.64
N SER A 86 -16.86 -7.28 -12.88
CA SER A 86 -17.57 -6.54 -11.83
C SER A 86 -16.62 -6.06 -10.71
N ASP A 87 -17.02 -5.02 -9.99
CA ASP A 87 -16.25 -4.58 -8.82
C ASP A 87 -16.17 -5.68 -7.74
N ALA A 88 -17.23 -6.50 -7.60
CA ALA A 88 -17.22 -7.67 -6.71
C ALA A 88 -16.15 -8.69 -7.11
N ASP A 89 -16.02 -8.98 -8.41
CA ASP A 89 -14.98 -9.89 -8.91
C ASP A 89 -13.57 -9.32 -8.72
N LYS A 90 -13.39 -8.00 -8.90
CA LYS A 90 -12.11 -7.32 -8.62
C LYS A 90 -11.75 -7.40 -7.14
N ILE A 91 -12.71 -7.18 -6.24
CA ILE A 91 -12.54 -7.33 -4.78
C ILE A 91 -12.11 -8.76 -4.45
N ALA A 92 -12.83 -9.76 -4.97
CA ALA A 92 -12.52 -11.17 -4.72
C ALA A 92 -11.11 -11.54 -5.21
N TRP A 93 -10.75 -11.10 -6.43
CA TRP A 93 -9.43 -11.33 -7.00
C TRP A 93 -8.30 -10.68 -6.17
N LEU A 94 -8.48 -9.44 -5.70
CA LEU A 94 -7.49 -8.77 -4.85
C LEU A 94 -7.34 -9.45 -3.49
N LYS A 95 -8.44 -9.91 -2.87
CA LYS A 95 -8.40 -10.69 -1.62
C LYS A 95 -7.66 -12.01 -1.80
N GLU A 96 -7.88 -12.71 -2.93
CA GLU A 96 -7.14 -13.93 -3.27
C GLU A 96 -5.66 -13.65 -3.54
N SER A 97 -5.33 -12.61 -4.31
CA SER A 97 -3.93 -12.21 -4.55
C SER A 97 -3.21 -11.95 -3.23
N ARG A 98 -3.84 -11.22 -2.29
CA ARG A 98 -3.27 -10.94 -0.97
C ARG A 98 -3.07 -12.20 -0.11
N SER A 99 -3.93 -13.22 -0.23
CA SER A 99 -3.81 -14.45 0.58
C SER A 99 -2.64 -15.34 0.13
N ARG A 100 -2.10 -15.14 -1.07
CA ARG A 100 -0.94 -15.86 -1.61
C ARG A 100 0.40 -15.18 -1.28
N MET A 101 0.37 -13.99 -0.68
CA MET A 101 1.59 -13.25 -0.34
C MET A 101 2.41 -13.97 0.74
N PRO A 102 3.75 -13.93 0.66
CA PRO A 102 4.61 -14.55 1.66
C PRO A 102 4.47 -13.89 3.03
N THR A 103 4.64 -14.69 4.07
CA THR A 103 4.73 -14.25 5.48
C THR A 103 6.19 -14.20 5.93
N PRO A 104 6.66 -13.16 6.64
CA PRO A 104 5.88 -11.98 7.03
C PRO A 104 5.64 -11.04 5.84
N SER A 105 4.41 -10.54 5.77
CA SER A 105 4.01 -9.45 4.90
C SER A 105 4.76 -8.16 5.25
N VAL A 106 4.79 -7.20 4.33
CA VAL A 106 5.40 -5.88 4.57
C VAL A 106 4.75 -5.17 5.74
N ARG A 107 3.44 -5.39 5.90
CA ARG A 107 2.68 -4.93 7.04
C ARG A 107 3.19 -5.46 8.38
N GLU A 108 3.33 -6.77 8.49
CA GLU A 108 3.89 -7.37 9.72
C GLU A 108 5.31 -6.86 9.99
N ARG A 109 6.12 -6.64 8.94
CA ARG A 109 7.48 -6.10 9.07
C ARG A 109 7.47 -4.65 9.57
N TYR A 110 6.64 -3.77 9.01
CA TYR A 110 6.61 -2.37 9.45
C TYR A 110 5.97 -2.20 10.82
N GLU A 111 4.98 -3.03 11.18
CA GLU A 111 4.36 -3.04 12.50
C GLU A 111 5.40 -3.45 13.57
N ALA A 112 6.19 -4.50 13.32
CA ALA A 112 7.29 -4.89 14.21
C ALA A 112 8.35 -3.79 14.35
N ALA A 113 8.67 -3.09 13.26
CA ALA A 113 9.65 -2.00 13.26
C ALA A 113 9.20 -0.76 14.07
N THR A 114 7.92 -0.61 14.41
CA THR A 114 7.43 0.52 15.23
C THR A 114 7.94 0.53 16.68
N VAL A 115 8.39 -0.62 17.18
CA VAL A 115 8.88 -0.83 18.55
C VAL A 115 10.32 -1.36 18.60
N ASP A 116 10.94 -1.61 17.45
CA ASP A 116 12.31 -2.09 17.36
C ASP A 116 13.30 -0.98 17.72
N GLU A 117 14.08 -1.18 18.79
CA GLU A 117 15.08 -0.24 19.29
C GLU A 117 16.25 -0.01 18.31
N SER A 118 16.45 -0.90 17.34
CA SER A 118 17.47 -0.78 16.28
C SER A 118 17.09 0.24 15.18
N VAL A 119 15.80 0.57 15.06
CA VAL A 119 15.29 1.61 14.17
C VAL A 119 15.50 2.98 14.83
N ASP A 120 15.76 4.05 14.08
CA ASP A 120 15.85 5.38 14.71
C ASP A 120 14.47 5.90 15.15
N GLU A 121 14.42 6.76 16.18
CA GLU A 121 13.15 7.21 16.77
C GLU A 121 12.24 7.96 15.79
N LEU A 122 12.82 8.71 14.85
CA LEU A 122 12.05 9.44 13.85
C LEU A 122 11.41 8.48 12.86
N THR A 123 12.14 7.46 12.41
CA THR A 123 11.61 6.40 11.55
C THR A 123 10.54 5.57 12.29
N ARG A 124 10.74 5.21 13.57
CA ARG A 124 9.68 4.55 14.35
C ARG A 124 8.41 5.39 14.45
N SER A 125 8.55 6.68 14.69
CA SER A 125 7.41 7.60 14.77
C SER A 125 6.66 7.69 13.44
N LEU A 126 7.39 7.74 12.32
CA LEU A 126 6.81 7.69 10.99
C LEU A 126 6.04 6.38 10.75
N LEU A 127 6.63 5.23 11.09
CA LEU A 127 6.00 3.92 10.90
C LEU A 127 4.73 3.77 11.75
N ARG A 128 4.69 4.34 12.97
CA ARG A 128 3.48 4.37 13.80
C ARG A 128 2.36 5.18 13.15
N TRP A 129 2.67 6.42 12.75
CA TRP A 129 1.71 7.27 12.05
C TRP A 129 1.19 6.60 10.78
N PHE A 130 2.10 6.02 9.99
CA PHE A 130 1.74 5.28 8.77
C PHE A 130 0.81 4.11 9.09
N THR A 131 1.11 3.31 10.13
CA THR A 131 0.25 2.22 10.58
C THR A 131 -1.17 2.70 10.94
N ASP A 132 -1.29 3.85 11.60
CA ASP A 132 -2.59 4.42 11.96
C ASP A 132 -3.39 4.85 10.71
N VAL A 133 -2.72 5.47 9.73
CA VAL A 133 -3.37 5.88 8.47
C VAL A 133 -3.77 4.67 7.63
N GLU A 134 -2.93 3.63 7.57
CA GLU A 134 -3.23 2.37 6.91
C GLU A 134 -4.46 1.68 7.52
N ASN A 135 -4.58 1.68 8.84
CA ASN A 135 -5.76 1.16 9.52
C ASN A 135 -7.03 1.91 9.15
N ASP A 136 -6.96 3.24 9.09
CA ASP A 136 -8.10 4.08 8.70
C ASP A 136 -8.52 3.87 7.24
N SER A 137 -7.55 3.73 6.32
CA SER A 137 -7.80 3.36 4.93
C SER A 137 -8.48 1.99 4.82
N VAL A 138 -8.00 0.99 5.58
CA VAL A 138 -8.61 -0.36 5.61
C VAL A 138 -10.05 -0.33 6.12
N VAL A 139 -10.34 0.44 7.17
CA VAL A 139 -11.72 0.60 7.68
C VAL A 139 -12.64 1.18 6.60
N SER A 140 -12.18 2.23 5.92
CA SER A 140 -12.94 2.91 4.86
C SER A 140 -13.20 1.97 3.67
N MET A 141 -12.17 1.26 3.21
CA MET A 141 -12.26 0.31 2.11
C MET A 141 -13.17 -0.88 2.44
N ASN A 142 -13.03 -1.47 3.64
CA ASN A 142 -13.85 -2.60 4.07
C ASN A 142 -15.34 -2.25 4.11
N LYS A 143 -15.68 -1.03 4.51
CA LYS A 143 -17.07 -0.56 4.52
C LYS A 143 -17.65 -0.61 3.11
N VAL A 144 -16.99 0.02 2.14
CA VAL A 144 -17.50 0.11 0.76
C VAL A 144 -17.50 -1.27 0.08
N TYR A 145 -16.46 -2.08 0.30
CA TYR A 145 -16.38 -3.43 -0.25
C TYR A 145 -17.51 -4.32 0.26
N SER A 146 -17.80 -4.25 1.56
CA SER A 146 -18.88 -5.03 2.16
C SER A 146 -20.26 -4.66 1.59
N ASP A 147 -20.46 -3.42 1.18
CA ASP A 147 -21.71 -2.98 0.57
C ASP A 147 -21.84 -3.45 -0.89
N ILE A 148 -20.73 -3.49 -1.63
CA ILE A 148 -20.68 -4.09 -2.99
C ILE A 148 -20.96 -5.59 -2.94
N GLU A 149 -20.31 -6.31 -2.02
CA GLU A 149 -20.44 -7.77 -1.87
C GLU A 149 -21.84 -8.21 -1.41
N LYS A 150 -22.66 -7.33 -0.83
CA LYS A 150 -24.06 -7.63 -0.48
C LYS A 150 -25.01 -7.51 -1.67
N VAL A 151 -24.62 -6.78 -2.70
CA VAL A 151 -25.47 -6.44 -3.86
C VAL A 151 -25.14 -7.29 -5.09
N GLY A 152 -23.90 -7.77 -5.20
CA GLY A 152 -23.45 -8.74 -6.20
C GLY A 152 -23.79 -10.19 -5.82
#